data_AF-A0A7G7KEK0-F1
#
_entry.id   AF-A0A7G7KEK0-F1
#
_cell.length_a   1.000
_cell.length_b   1.000
_cell.length_c   1.000
_cell.angle_alpha   90.00
_cell.angle_beta   90.00
_cell.angle_gamma   90.00
#
_symmetry.space_group_name_H-M   'P 1'
#
loop_
_entity.id
_entity.type
_entity.pdbx_description
1 polymer ?
#
loop_
_entity_poly.entity_id
_entity_poly.type
_entity_poly.pdbx_seq_one_letter_code
_entity_poly.pdbx_strand_id
1 'polypeptide(L)' 'MVEMYLAARLHNRISTDEYRAVLLQQNLDEQEQKLKTTLLRLVETGSVRLV' A
#
# COMPACT_ATOMS: atom_id res chain seq x y z
N MET A 1 -8.87 -1.53 -1.98
CA MET A 1 -7.43 -1.16 -1.87
C MET A 1 -7.03 0.13 -2.62
N VAL A 2 -7.76 0.51 -3.68
CA VAL A 2 -7.40 1.62 -4.58
C VAL A 2 -7.26 2.98 -3.87
N GLU A 3 -8.18 3.35 -2.98
CA GLU A 3 -8.17 4.65 -2.29
C GLU A 3 -6.93 4.83 -1.41
N MET A 4 -6.56 3.77 -0.69
CA MET A 4 -5.36 3.74 0.14
C MET A 4 -4.08 3.92 -0.69
N TYR A 5 -4.01 3.26 -1.86
CA TYR A 5 -2.90 3.43 -2.79
C TYR A 5 -2.81 4.87 -3.31
N LEU A 6 -3.96 5.48 -3.64
CA LEU A 6 -4.01 6.86 -4.11
C LEU A 6 -3.55 7.83 -3.02
N ALA A 7 -4.03 7.65 -1.79
CA ALA A 7 -3.63 8.45 -0.63
C ALA A 7 -2.13 8.29 -0.33
N ALA A 8 -1.61 7.06 -0.37
CA ALA A 8 -0.19 6.78 -0.19
C ALA A 8 0.68 7.44 -1.26
N ARG A 9 0.25 7.45 -2.53
CA ARG A 9 0.94 8.16 -3.62
C ARG A 9 0.84 9.68 -3.53
N LEU A 10 -0.30 10.22 -3.09
CA LEU A 10 -0.52 11.66 -2.99
C LEU A 10 0.27 12.28 -1.82
N HIS A 11 0.31 11.58 -0.69
CA HIS A 11 0.88 12.11 0.54
C HIS A 11 2.22 11.49 0.93
N ASN A 12 2.73 10.54 0.14
CA ASN A 12 3.96 9.77 0.43
C ASN A 12 3.97 9.17 1.83
N ARG A 13 2.79 8.88 2.39
CA ARG A 13 2.61 8.35 3.73
C ARG A 13 1.45 7.38 3.76
N ILE A 14 1.59 6.34 4.57
CA ILE A 14 0.53 5.38 4.87
C ILE A 14 0.59 5.04 6.35
N SER A 15 -0.56 4.87 7.00
CA SER A 15 -0.57 4.44 8.39
C SER A 15 0.05 3.06 8.53
N THR A 16 0.80 2.85 9.61
CA THR A 16 1.33 1.53 9.97
C THR A 16 0.23 0.48 10.07
N ASP A 17 -0.97 0.85 10.54
CA ASP A 17 -2.12 -0.05 10.64
C ASP A 17 -2.70 -0.42 9.28
N GLU A 18 -2.81 0.56 8.37
CA GLU A 18 -3.26 0.34 6.99
C GLU A 18 -2.28 -0.54 6.22
N TYR A 19 -0.97 -0.31 6.42
CA TYR A 19 0.08 -1.13 5.85
C TYR A 19 -0.01 -2.59 6.33
N ARG A 20 -0.22 -2.82 7.63
CA ARG A 20 -0.44 -4.16 8.18
C ARG A 20 -1.71 -4.81 7.62
N ALA A 21 -2.80 -4.05 7.50
CA ALA A 21 -4.04 -4.55 6.91
C ALA A 21 -3.82 -5.05 5.47
N VAL A 22 -3.05 -4.31 4.65
CA VAL A 22 -2.71 -4.73 3.29
C VAL A 22 -1.83 -5.97 3.25
N LEU A 23 -0.87 -6.12 4.17
CA LEU A 23 -0.08 -7.34 4.27
C LEU A 23 -0.96 -8.56 4.55
N LEU A 24 -1.93 -8.42 5.46
CA LEU A 24 -2.84 -9.48 5.89
C LEU A 24 -3.98 -9.77 4.91
N GLN A 25 -4.27 -8.89 3.95
CA GLN A 25 -5.29 -9.13 2.94
C GLN A 25 -4.96 -10.35 2.06
N GLN A 26 -5.90 -11.29 2.04
CA GLN A 26 -5.94 -12.46 1.18
C GLN A 26 -7.15 -12.34 0.23
N ASN A 27 -7.13 -13.01 -0.92
CA ASN A 27 -8.17 -12.94 -1.96
C ASN A 27 -8.32 -11.57 -2.65
N LEU A 28 -7.18 -10.97 -3.03
CA LEU A 28 -7.18 -9.79 -3.89
C LEU A 28 -7.39 -10.22 -5.33
N ASP A 29 -8.12 -9.40 -6.09
CA ASP A 29 -8.16 -9.55 -7.54
C ASP A 29 -6.78 -9.20 -8.17
N GLU A 30 -6.62 -9.47 -9.46
CA GLU A 30 -5.33 -9.25 -10.14
C GLU A 30 -4.89 -7.76 -10.11
N GLN A 31 -5.85 -6.83 -10.13
CA GLN A 31 -5.58 -5.40 -10.11
C GLN A 31 -5.15 -4.93 -8.72
N GLU A 32 -5.85 -5.37 -7.68
CA GLU A 32 -5.50 -5.10 -6.30
C GLU A 32 -4.18 -5.77 -5.90
N GLN A 33 -3.89 -6.97 -6.41
CA GLN A 33 -2.60 -7.63 -6.15
C GLN A 33 -1.43 -6.85 -6.76
N LYS A 34 -1.61 -6.26 -7.96
CA LYS A 34 -0.63 -5.33 -8.54
C LYS A 34 -0.46 -4.09 -7.66
N LEU A 35 -1.55 -3.47 -7.22
CA LEU A 35 -1.50 -2.30 -6.35
C LEU A 35 -0.82 -2.58 -5.01
N LYS A 36 -1.11 -3.71 -4.37
CA LYS A 36 -0.43 -4.19 -3.16
C LYS A 36 1.07 -4.29 -3.41
N THR A 37 1.47 -5.01 -4.45
CA THR A 37 2.89 -5.23 -4.76
C THR A 37 3.62 -3.92 -5.04
N THR A 38 3.00 -3.00 -5.78
CA THR A 38 3.57 -1.66 -6.00
C THR A 38 3.69 -0.87 -4.71
N LEU A 39 2.67 -0.90 -3.86
CA LEU A 39 2.67 -0.17 -2.59
C LEU A 39 3.74 -0.70 -1.63
N LEU A 40 3.89 -2.02 -1.53
CA LEU A 40 4.96 -2.66 -0.76
C LEU A 40 6.34 -2.22 -1.26
N ARG A 41 6.54 -2.24 -2.59
CA ARG A 41 7.79 -1.76 -3.19
C ARG A 41 8.07 -0.30 -2.89
N LEU A 42 7.06 0.58 -2.94
CA LEU A 42 7.22 2.01 -2.64
C LEU A 42 7.61 2.26 -1.17
N VAL A 43 7.14 1.41 -0.26
CA VAL A 43 7.56 1.45 1.15
C VAL A 43 9.00 0.94 1.29
N GLU A 44 9.36 -0.16 0.63
CA GLU A 44 10.73 -0.69 0.64
C GLU A 44 11.76 0.28 0.05
N THR A 45 11.41 1.01 -1.02
CA THR A 45 12.28 2.03 -1.63
C THR A 45 12.30 3.35 -0.85
N GLY A 46 11.55 3.47 0.25
CA GLY A 46 11.45 4.67 1.06
C GLY A 46 10.68 5.83 0.39
N SER A 47 9.99 5.56 -0.72
CA SER A 47 9.17 6.54 -1.45
C SER A 47 7.87 6.84 -0.71
N VAL A 48 7.35 5.88 0.06
CA VAL A 48 6.24 6.04 0.98
C VAL A 48 6.74 5.74 2.40
N ARG A 49 6.43 6.62 3.36
CA ARG A 49 6.78 6.43 4.77
C ARG A 49 5.62 5.82 5.55
N LEU A 50 5.95 4.94 6.48
CA LEU A 50 5.00 4.47 7.49
C LEU A 50 4.89 5.55 8.58
N VAL A 51 3.66 5.95 8.90
CA VAL A 51 3.34 6.93 9.95
C VAL A 51 2.46 6.35 11.03
#